data_AF-A0A2S4UYE1-F1
#
_entry.id   AF-A0A2S4UYE1-F1
#
_cell.length_a   1.000
_cell.length_b   1.000
_cell.length_c   1.000
_cell.angle_alpha   90.00
_cell.angle_beta   90.00
_cell.angle_gamma   90.00
#
_symmetry.space_group_name_H-M   'P 1'
#
loop_
_entity.id
_entity.type
_entity.pdbx_description
1 polymer ?
#
loop_
_entity_poly.entity_id
_entity_poly.type
_entity_poly.pdbx_seq_one_letter_code
_entity_poly.pdbx_strand_id
1 'polypeptide(L)'
;MDTQSSKLSCFQDNGKPPTDRRRLNIPFSNILPKSTSPLCRSIYSLTQTLLDLNLKIPSEEWKLGPSLEKLNTVSSLPDSILLHPLDSIPRTALNSASEKIPPIHRLIFLEDLELSNFPGWTFAWDQPWESRWNQLLSRFILKHWQHALQAGSFKSFHMDPSESSDPIIQSGIIHCWLFGQEEGLRLGRFSPERREKKKKSRFRLQVRNFLKF
;
A
#
# COMPACT_ATOMS: atom_id res chain seq x y z
N MET A 1 3.80 -39.39 22.99
CA MET A 1 2.65 -38.49 22.80
C MET A 1 3.21 -37.28 22.11
N ASP A 2 3.24 -37.34 20.77
CA ASP A 2 4.01 -36.41 19.96
C ASP A 2 3.12 -35.30 19.42
N THR A 3 3.49 -34.07 19.76
CA THR A 3 2.85 -32.84 19.31
C THR A 3 3.35 -32.52 17.89
N GLN A 4 2.51 -32.74 16.88
CA GLN A 4 2.80 -32.34 15.51
C GLN A 4 2.63 -30.83 15.32
N SER A 5 3.77 -30.16 15.14
CA SER A 5 3.93 -28.83 14.57
C SER A 5 3.38 -28.80 13.14
N SER A 6 2.25 -28.12 12.92
CA SER A 6 1.74 -27.83 11.57
C SER A 6 2.53 -26.69 10.92
N LYS A 7 3.64 -27.04 10.26
CA LYS A 7 4.31 -26.16 9.30
C LYS A 7 3.39 -25.97 8.09
N LEU A 8 2.89 -24.75 7.90
CA LEU A 8 2.30 -24.30 6.63
C LEU A 8 3.39 -24.34 5.55
N SER A 9 3.41 -25.43 4.77
CA SER A 9 4.30 -25.57 3.62
C SER A 9 3.83 -24.64 2.51
N CYS A 10 4.59 -23.57 2.25
CA CYS A 10 4.40 -22.67 1.12
C CYS A 10 5.05 -23.17 -0.19
N PHE A 11 5.56 -24.41 -0.23
CA PHE A 11 6.23 -24.97 -1.39
C PHE A 11 5.38 -26.10 -2.00
N GLN A 12 5.00 -25.94 -3.27
CA GLN A 12 4.54 -27.06 -4.09
C GLN A 12 5.72 -28.00 -4.38
N ASP A 13 5.41 -29.29 -4.54
CA ASP A 13 6.34 -30.36 -4.89
C ASP A 13 7.44 -29.89 -5.86
N ASN A 14 8.69 -30.11 -5.47
CA ASN A 14 9.95 -29.81 -6.16
C ASN A 14 10.67 -28.48 -5.83
N GLY A 15 10.25 -27.72 -4.80
CA GLY A 15 11.09 -26.68 -4.20
C GLY A 15 11.45 -25.51 -5.13
N LYS A 16 10.78 -25.37 -6.28
CA LYS A 16 10.94 -24.21 -7.17
C LYS A 16 9.87 -23.16 -6.83
N PRO A 17 10.25 -21.89 -6.64
CA PRO A 17 9.27 -20.84 -6.39
C PRO A 17 8.33 -20.71 -7.61
N PRO A 18 7.01 -20.49 -7.40
CA PRO A 18 6.07 -20.34 -8.50
C PRO A 18 6.46 -19.15 -9.39
N THR A 19 6.69 -19.40 -10.67
CA THR A 19 7.06 -18.36 -11.65
C THR A 19 5.90 -17.43 -12.02
N ASP A 20 4.66 -17.85 -11.75
CA ASP A 20 3.45 -17.10 -12.08
C ASP A 20 2.85 -16.43 -10.85
N ARG A 21 3.02 -15.11 -10.78
CA ARG A 21 2.54 -14.23 -9.70
C ARG A 21 1.02 -14.33 -9.48
N ARG A 22 0.24 -14.77 -10.48
CA ARG A 22 -1.21 -15.02 -10.31
C ARG A 22 -1.51 -16.21 -9.40
N ARG A 23 -0.60 -17.20 -9.33
CA ARG A 23 -0.75 -18.38 -8.48
C ARG A 23 -0.42 -18.10 -7.01
N LEU A 24 0.43 -17.11 -6.75
CA LEU A 24 0.75 -16.65 -5.39
C LEU A 24 -0.43 -15.93 -4.71
N ASN A 25 -1.39 -15.40 -5.47
CA ASN A 25 -2.59 -14.74 -4.93
C ASN A 25 -3.72 -15.71 -4.57
N ILE A 26 -3.66 -16.98 -4.99
CA ILE A 26 -4.72 -17.98 -4.75
C ILE A 26 -4.93 -18.26 -3.24
N PRO A 27 -3.89 -18.37 -2.41
CA PRO A 27 -4.08 -18.52 -0.96
C PRO A 27 -4.71 -17.28 -0.32
N PHE A 28 -4.37 -16.08 -0.82
CA PHE A 28 -4.87 -14.81 -0.30
C PHE A 28 -6.28 -14.49 -0.78
N SER A 29 -6.71 -14.97 -1.95
CA SER A 29 -8.03 -14.63 -2.51
C SER A 29 -9.21 -15.17 -1.72
N ASN A 30 -8.99 -16.19 -0.89
CA ASN A 30 -10.02 -16.78 -0.03
C ASN A 30 -10.09 -16.13 1.36
N ILE A 31 -9.07 -15.36 1.74
CA ILE A 31 -8.92 -14.77 3.09
C ILE A 31 -9.07 -13.25 3.03
N LEU A 32 -8.53 -12.61 1.99
CA LEU A 32 -8.58 -11.17 1.82
C LEU A 32 -9.88 -10.73 1.14
N PRO A 33 -10.43 -9.57 1.53
CA PRO A 33 -11.58 -9.01 0.84
C PRO A 33 -11.20 -8.63 -0.60
N LYS A 34 -12.24 -8.49 -1.44
CA LYS A 34 -12.06 -8.06 -2.83
C LYS A 34 -11.30 -6.73 -2.86
N SER A 35 -10.46 -6.53 -3.88
CA SER A 35 -9.71 -5.27 -4.07
C SER A 35 -10.60 -4.03 -4.22
N THR A 36 -11.88 -4.23 -4.56
CA THR A 36 -12.90 -3.18 -4.66
C THR A 36 -13.66 -2.91 -3.36
N SER A 37 -13.39 -3.67 -2.28
CA SER A 37 -14.03 -3.46 -0.98
C SER A 37 -13.69 -2.08 -0.40
N PRO A 38 -14.58 -1.49 0.43
CA PRO A 38 -14.29 -0.25 1.16
C PRO A 38 -12.94 -0.27 1.90
N LEU A 39 -12.64 -1.37 2.61
CA LEU A 39 -11.39 -1.55 3.34
C LEU A 39 -10.17 -1.45 2.41
N CYS A 40 -10.11 -2.28 1.37
CA CYS A 40 -9.01 -2.25 0.39
C CYS A 40 -8.84 -0.88 -0.24
N ARG A 41 -9.94 -0.25 -0.68
CA ARG A 41 -9.89 1.08 -1.32
C ARG A 41 -9.40 2.15 -0.36
N SER A 42 -9.78 2.12 0.92
CA SER A 42 -9.32 3.09 1.92
C SER A 42 -7.83 2.97 2.19
N ILE A 43 -7.33 1.75 2.39
CA ILE A 43 -5.90 1.46 2.58
C ILE A 43 -5.13 1.90 1.33
N TYR A 44 -5.60 1.54 0.14
CA TYR A 44 -4.92 1.89 -1.11
C TYR A 44 -4.87 3.39 -1.32
N SER A 45 -5.99 4.10 -1.13
CA SER A 45 -6.07 5.55 -1.32
C SER A 45 -5.16 6.30 -0.35
N LEU A 46 -5.11 5.86 0.92
CA LEU A 46 -4.17 6.41 1.89
C LEU A 46 -2.73 6.12 1.49
N THR A 47 -2.37 4.85 1.25
CA THR A 47 -1.02 4.45 0.85
C THR A 47 -0.53 5.26 -0.36
N GLN A 48 -1.38 5.43 -1.37
CA GLN A 48 -1.05 6.26 -2.53
C GLN A 48 -0.85 7.74 -2.18
N THR A 49 -1.53 8.26 -1.17
CA THR A 49 -1.35 9.63 -0.70
C THR A 49 -0.06 9.77 0.10
N LEU A 50 0.22 8.83 1.00
CA LEU A 50 1.45 8.82 1.81
C LEU A 50 2.70 8.67 0.94
N LEU A 51 2.61 7.91 -0.14
CA LEU A 51 3.70 7.66 -1.10
C LEU A 51 3.69 8.60 -2.32
N ASP A 52 2.89 9.66 -2.29
CA ASP A 52 2.82 10.68 -3.35
C ASP A 52 2.49 10.15 -4.77
N LEU A 53 1.74 9.05 -4.84
CA LEU A 53 1.32 8.39 -6.08
C LEU A 53 0.05 9.01 -6.67
N ASN A 54 -0.65 9.86 -5.90
CA ASN A 54 -1.91 10.50 -6.28
C ASN A 54 -1.74 11.83 -7.02
N LEU A 55 -0.51 12.18 -7.42
CA LEU A 55 -0.22 13.42 -8.13
C LEU A 55 -0.70 13.38 -9.60
N LYS A 56 -1.18 14.53 -10.10
CA LYS A 56 -1.53 14.72 -11.52
C LYS A 56 -0.32 14.49 -12.44
N ILE A 57 0.86 14.85 -11.95
CA ILE A 57 2.16 14.56 -12.56
C ILE A 57 2.89 13.67 -11.55
N PRO A 58 2.98 12.36 -11.79
CA PRO A 58 3.61 11.46 -10.84
C PRO A 58 5.10 11.79 -10.75
N SER A 59 5.58 12.03 -9.53
CA SER A 59 7.02 12.02 -9.26
C SER A 59 7.60 10.66 -9.67
N GLU A 60 8.88 10.64 -10.02
CA GLU A 60 9.62 9.40 -10.25
C GLU A 60 10.35 8.94 -8.98
N GLU A 61 10.43 9.80 -7.97
CA GLU A 61 11.14 9.55 -6.70
C GLU A 61 10.55 8.37 -5.93
N TRP A 62 9.24 8.14 -6.02
CA TRP A 62 8.61 7.01 -5.34
C TRP A 62 9.15 5.66 -5.84
N LYS A 63 9.69 5.61 -7.07
CA LYS A 63 10.26 4.41 -7.69
C LYS A 63 11.68 4.13 -7.18
N LEU A 64 12.32 5.12 -6.56
CA LEU A 64 13.64 4.98 -5.99
C LEU A 64 13.52 4.20 -4.68
N GLY A 65 14.21 3.07 -4.62
CA GLY A 65 14.43 2.34 -3.38
C GLY A 65 15.46 3.04 -2.49
N PRO A 66 15.54 2.66 -1.20
CA PRO A 66 16.56 3.16 -0.31
C PRO A 66 17.97 2.72 -0.75
N SER A 67 18.98 3.52 -0.39
CA SER A 67 20.38 3.09 -0.51
C SER A 67 20.69 1.96 0.47
N LEU A 68 21.77 1.21 0.21
CA LEU A 68 22.23 0.15 1.11
C LEU A 68 22.52 0.66 2.53
N GLU A 69 23.06 1.87 2.65
CA GLU A 69 23.29 2.54 3.94
C GLU A 69 21.98 2.69 4.72
N LYS A 70 20.93 3.19 4.07
CA LYS A 70 19.61 3.36 4.68
C LYS A 70 18.99 2.02 5.09
N LEU A 71 19.14 0.97 4.27
CA LEU A 71 18.69 -0.39 4.60
C LEU A 71 19.38 -0.93 5.87
N ASN A 72 20.69 -0.70 6.00
CA ASN A 72 21.46 -1.10 7.17
C ASN A 72 21.03 -0.34 8.43
N THR A 73 20.80 0.98 8.32
CA THR A 73 20.28 1.80 9.43
C THR A 73 18.95 1.25 9.96
N VAL A 74 18.04 0.85 9.06
CA VAL A 74 16.72 0.34 9.48
C VAL A 74 16.80 -1.04 10.13
N SER A 75 17.82 -1.83 9.81
CA SER A 75 18.00 -3.17 10.38
C SER A 75 18.25 -3.15 11.88
N SER A 76 18.78 -2.03 12.43
CA SER A 76 19.01 -1.84 13.85
C SER A 76 17.90 -1.07 14.59
N LEU A 77 16.90 -0.53 13.87
CA LEU A 77 15.83 0.24 14.51
C LEU A 77 14.86 -0.65 15.31
N PRO A 78 14.53 -0.25 16.56
CA PRO A 78 13.58 -0.99 17.39
C PRO A 78 12.14 -0.81 16.89
N ASP A 79 11.25 -1.75 17.23
CA ASP A 79 9.81 -1.62 16.93
C ASP A 79 9.14 -0.46 17.68
N SER A 80 9.76 0.06 18.75
CA SER A 80 9.24 1.19 19.53
C SER A 80 9.09 2.48 18.74
N ILE A 81 9.77 2.63 17.59
CA ILE A 81 9.58 3.79 16.70
C ILE A 81 8.13 3.91 16.21
N LEU A 82 7.36 2.81 16.21
CA LEU A 82 5.96 2.82 15.81
C LEU A 82 5.04 3.43 16.88
N LEU A 83 5.55 3.67 18.09
CA LEU A 83 4.76 4.12 19.24
C LEU A 83 4.68 5.65 19.38
N HIS A 84 5.38 6.41 18.54
CA HIS A 84 5.29 7.87 18.58
C HIS A 84 3.83 8.35 18.37
N PRO A 85 3.32 9.27 19.20
CA PRO A 85 1.97 9.80 19.04
C PRO A 85 1.88 10.56 17.71
N LEU A 86 0.69 10.53 17.11
CA LEU A 86 0.42 11.27 15.88
C LEU A 86 -0.31 12.56 16.16
N ASP A 87 0.01 13.59 15.38
CA ASP A 87 -0.70 14.86 15.40
C ASP A 87 -2.16 14.71 15.00
N SER A 88 -3.02 15.50 15.63
CA SER A 88 -4.45 15.48 15.38
C SER A 88 -4.77 15.91 13.94
N ILE A 89 -5.64 15.15 13.26
CA ILE A 89 -6.09 15.51 11.91
C ILE A 89 -7.07 16.70 12.00
N PRO A 90 -6.80 17.83 11.29
CA PRO A 90 -7.69 18.98 11.30
C PRO A 90 -9.10 18.62 10.78
N ARG A 91 -10.15 19.17 11.41
CA ARG A 91 -11.55 18.91 11.00
C ARG A 91 -11.83 19.26 9.54
N THR A 92 -11.13 20.26 8.99
CA THR A 92 -11.22 20.63 7.58
C THR A 92 -10.82 19.51 6.62
N ALA A 93 -9.98 18.56 7.07
CA ALA A 93 -9.57 17.38 6.31
C ALA A 93 -10.54 16.19 6.45
N LEU A 94 -11.52 16.24 7.35
CA LEU A 94 -12.43 15.12 7.62
C LEU A 94 -13.74 15.18 6.82
N ASN A 95 -14.01 16.32 6.18
CA ASN A 95 -15.30 16.61 5.52
C ASN A 95 -15.26 16.35 4.00
N SER A 96 -14.42 15.44 3.52
CA SER A 96 -14.38 15.16 2.09
C SER A 96 -15.57 14.31 1.65
N ALA A 97 -16.42 14.86 0.78
CA ALA A 97 -17.45 14.11 0.04
C ALA A 97 -16.86 13.14 -1.01
N SER A 98 -15.53 12.98 -1.02
CA SER A 98 -14.78 12.20 -2.00
C SER A 98 -13.91 11.17 -1.29
N GLU A 99 -13.60 10.06 -1.96
CA GLU A 99 -12.61 9.06 -1.53
C GLU A 99 -11.15 9.54 -1.69
N LYS A 100 -10.95 10.79 -2.11
CA LYS A 100 -9.64 11.40 -2.19
C LYS A 100 -9.16 11.80 -0.79
N ILE A 101 -8.06 11.18 -0.36
CA ILE A 101 -7.43 11.50 0.92
C ILE A 101 -6.72 12.87 0.84
N PRO A 102 -6.93 13.77 1.81
CA PRO A 102 -6.27 15.07 1.82
C PRO A 102 -4.75 14.99 2.03
N PRO A 103 -3.96 15.93 1.47
CA PRO A 103 -2.50 15.93 1.60
C PRO A 103 -1.96 16.03 3.03
N ILE A 104 -2.75 16.52 4.00
CA ILE A 104 -2.33 16.63 5.41
C ILE A 104 -1.89 15.28 5.99
N HIS A 105 -2.47 14.17 5.53
CA HIS A 105 -2.06 12.83 5.96
C HIS A 105 -0.61 12.52 5.58
N ARG A 106 -0.13 13.02 4.43
CA ARG A 106 1.27 12.87 4.02
C ARG A 106 2.19 13.71 4.90
N LEU A 107 1.77 14.92 5.29
CA LEU A 107 2.56 15.79 6.16
C LEU A 107 2.79 15.14 7.53
N ILE A 108 1.72 14.69 8.18
CA ILE A 108 1.78 14.01 9.48
C ILE A 108 2.62 12.71 9.37
N PHE A 109 2.53 12.01 8.25
CA PHE A 109 3.35 10.82 7.98
C PHE A 109 4.84 11.13 7.85
N LEU A 110 5.23 12.16 7.11
CA LEU A 110 6.63 12.52 6.96
C LEU A 110 7.24 12.98 8.29
N GLU A 111 6.49 13.74 9.08
CA GLU A 111 6.89 14.15 10.43
C GLU A 111 7.08 12.95 11.37
N ASP A 112 6.15 11.98 11.35
CA ASP A 112 6.28 10.76 12.15
C ASP A 112 7.50 9.93 11.74
N LEU A 113 7.81 9.82 10.45
CA LEU A 113 9.04 9.15 9.99
C LEU A 113 10.31 9.88 10.46
N GLU A 114 10.30 11.21 10.42
CA GLU A 114 11.42 12.04 10.88
C GLU A 114 11.66 11.88 12.38
N LEU A 115 10.61 12.00 13.21
CA LEU A 115 10.67 11.77 14.66
C LEU A 115 11.14 10.34 15.00
N SER A 116 10.76 9.37 14.16
CA SER A 116 11.15 7.98 14.28
C SER A 116 12.56 7.65 13.79
N ASN A 117 13.29 8.64 13.24
CA ASN A 117 14.56 8.45 12.52
C ASN A 117 14.49 7.39 11.41
N PHE A 118 13.32 7.21 10.78
CA PHE A 118 13.15 6.26 9.69
C PHE A 118 13.57 6.92 8.35
N PRO A 119 14.62 6.43 7.66
CA PRO A 119 15.35 7.21 6.67
C PRO A 119 14.76 7.18 5.24
N GLY A 120 13.46 6.99 5.09
CA GLY A 120 12.80 7.01 3.79
C GLY A 120 11.29 6.83 3.84
N TRP A 121 10.60 7.36 2.84
CA TRP A 121 9.13 7.33 2.77
C TRP A 121 8.59 6.38 1.70
N THR A 122 9.45 5.60 1.03
CA THR A 122 9.09 4.68 -0.08
C THR A 122 9.46 3.24 0.24
N PHE A 123 8.81 2.28 -0.42
CA PHE A 123 9.16 0.87 -0.31
C PHE A 123 10.52 0.58 -0.95
N ALA A 124 11.21 -0.43 -0.41
CA ALA A 124 12.37 -1.02 -1.05
C ALA A 124 11.89 -2.03 -2.10
N TRP A 125 11.65 -1.55 -3.32
CA TRP A 125 11.01 -2.32 -4.40
C TRP A 125 11.80 -3.54 -4.87
N ASP A 126 13.12 -3.53 -4.64
CA ASP A 126 14.06 -4.61 -4.94
C ASP A 126 14.20 -5.62 -3.79
N GLN A 127 13.64 -5.31 -2.62
CA GLN A 127 13.71 -6.14 -1.42
C GLN A 127 12.41 -6.95 -1.24
N PRO A 128 12.47 -8.14 -0.61
CA PRO A 128 11.29 -8.94 -0.34
C PRO A 128 10.33 -8.24 0.64
N TRP A 129 9.09 -8.71 0.69
CA TRP A 129 8.07 -8.24 1.64
C TRP A 129 8.55 -8.36 3.09
N GLU A 130 9.25 -9.45 3.40
CA GLU A 130 9.77 -9.80 4.72
C GLU A 130 10.95 -8.92 5.15
N SER A 131 11.49 -8.09 4.26
CA SER A 131 12.58 -7.18 4.62
C SER A 131 12.14 -6.23 5.74
N ARG A 132 13.06 -5.96 6.67
CA ARG A 132 12.80 -5.07 7.82
C ARG A 132 12.27 -3.71 7.39
N TRP A 133 12.80 -3.18 6.29
CA TRP A 133 12.35 -1.94 5.66
C TRP A 133 10.87 -2.00 5.26
N ASN A 134 10.49 -2.98 4.44
CA ASN A 134 9.12 -3.07 3.93
C ASN A 134 8.12 -3.40 5.06
N GLN A 135 8.52 -4.21 6.04
CA GLN A 135 7.71 -4.47 7.22
C GLN A 135 7.47 -3.22 8.06
N LEU A 136 8.51 -2.46 8.39
CA LEU A 136 8.37 -1.24 9.19
C LEU A 136 7.56 -0.17 8.45
N LEU A 137 7.85 0.09 7.17
CA LEU A 137 7.10 1.06 6.39
C LEU A 137 5.61 0.68 6.29
N SER A 138 5.31 -0.62 6.09
CA SER A 138 3.93 -1.10 6.09
C SER A 138 3.23 -0.86 7.43
N ARG A 139 3.93 -1.07 8.55
CA ARG A 139 3.39 -0.79 9.89
C ARG A 139 3.18 0.71 10.11
N PHE A 140 4.07 1.58 9.63
CA PHE A 140 3.81 3.03 9.63
C PHE A 140 2.55 3.36 8.82
N ILE A 141 2.41 2.84 7.61
CA ILE A 141 1.21 3.05 6.78
C ILE A 141 -0.06 2.61 7.53
N LEU A 142 -0.05 1.45 8.18
CA LEU A 142 -1.20 0.97 8.97
C LEU A 142 -1.47 1.80 10.22
N LYS A 143 -0.43 2.25 10.92
CA LYS A 143 -0.54 3.19 12.05
C LYS A 143 -1.28 4.46 11.61
N HIS A 144 -0.86 5.06 10.49
CA HIS A 144 -1.51 6.25 9.92
C HIS A 144 -2.92 5.97 9.40
N TRP A 145 -3.16 4.78 8.86
CA TRP A 145 -4.50 4.36 8.45
C TRP A 145 -5.43 4.22 9.64
N GLN A 146 -5.01 3.58 10.72
CA GLN A 146 -5.83 3.42 11.92
C GLN A 146 -6.14 4.78 12.56
N HIS A 147 -5.16 5.67 12.61
CA HIS A 147 -5.36 7.04 13.09
C HIS A 147 -6.36 7.82 12.22
N ALA A 148 -6.26 7.71 10.89
CA ALA A 148 -7.21 8.30 9.95
C ALA A 148 -8.63 7.70 10.09
N LEU A 149 -8.73 6.39 10.35
CA LEU A 149 -10.00 5.71 10.60
C LEU A 149 -10.67 6.25 11.87
N GLN A 150 -9.92 6.35 12.97
CA GLN A 150 -10.41 6.88 14.25
C GLN A 150 -10.84 8.34 14.15
N ALA A 151 -10.12 9.15 13.36
CA ALA A 151 -10.51 10.53 13.09
C ALA A 151 -11.72 10.66 12.16
N GLY A 152 -12.11 9.58 11.47
CA GLY A 152 -13.24 9.58 10.53
C GLY A 152 -12.91 10.07 9.13
N SER A 153 -11.65 10.00 8.70
CA SER A 153 -11.22 10.39 7.35
C SER A 153 -11.79 9.51 6.23
N PHE A 154 -12.31 8.32 6.56
CA PHE A 154 -12.80 7.35 5.57
C PHE A 154 -14.32 7.28 5.41
N LYS A 155 -15.07 8.28 5.89
CA LYS A 155 -16.55 8.30 5.79
C LYS A 155 -17.07 8.07 4.37
N SER A 156 -16.38 8.61 3.36
CA SER A 156 -16.75 8.47 1.95
C SER A 156 -16.56 7.07 1.37
N PHE A 157 -15.81 6.19 2.03
CA PHE A 157 -15.59 4.82 1.57
C PHE A 157 -16.71 3.86 1.94
N HIS A 158 -17.60 4.25 2.88
CA HIS A 158 -18.68 3.42 3.42
C HIS A 158 -18.17 2.08 3.99
N MET A 159 -17.09 2.14 4.79
CA MET A 159 -16.49 0.97 5.41
C MET A 159 -17.28 0.53 6.64
N ASP A 160 -17.48 -0.78 6.76
CA ASP A 160 -18.05 -1.38 7.96
C ASP A 160 -16.98 -1.41 9.07
N PRO A 161 -17.27 -0.89 10.28
CA PRO A 161 -16.34 -0.96 11.41
C PRO A 161 -15.86 -2.39 11.73
N SER A 162 -16.68 -3.42 11.49
CA SER A 162 -16.35 -4.82 11.74
C SER A 162 -15.35 -5.41 10.74
N GLU A 163 -15.24 -4.86 9.53
CA GLU A 163 -14.25 -5.28 8.52
C GLU A 163 -12.83 -4.79 8.87
N SER A 164 -12.71 -3.83 9.79
CA SER A 164 -11.51 -3.02 9.98
C SER A 164 -10.53 -3.53 11.04
N SER A 165 -10.84 -4.60 11.78
CA SER A 165 -10.13 -4.94 13.02
C SER A 165 -9.04 -6.00 12.92
N ASP A 166 -8.91 -6.72 11.81
CA ASP A 166 -7.92 -7.82 11.70
C ASP A 166 -6.57 -7.32 11.14
N PRO A 167 -5.49 -7.30 11.95
CA PRO A 167 -4.16 -6.84 11.50
C PRO A 167 -3.55 -7.72 10.41
N ILE A 168 -3.90 -9.02 10.36
CA ILE A 168 -3.40 -9.96 9.34
C ILE A 168 -4.01 -9.59 7.99
N ILE A 169 -5.32 -9.31 7.95
CA ILE A 169 -6.01 -8.86 6.75
C ILE A 169 -5.43 -7.53 6.26
N GLN A 170 -5.28 -6.54 7.15
CA GLN A 170 -4.71 -5.23 6.82
C GLN A 170 -3.29 -5.34 6.23
N SER A 171 -2.44 -6.14 6.87
CA SER A 171 -1.07 -6.41 6.40
C SER A 171 -1.07 -7.10 5.03
N GLY A 172 -1.93 -8.10 4.84
CA GLY A 172 -2.11 -8.79 3.56
C GLY A 172 -2.58 -7.85 2.44
N ILE A 173 -3.43 -6.87 2.75
CA ILE A 173 -3.88 -5.86 1.78
C ILE A 173 -2.70 -4.99 1.30
N ILE A 174 -1.84 -4.52 2.22
CA ILE A 174 -0.63 -3.76 1.84
C ILE A 174 0.32 -4.64 1.03
N HIS A 175 0.51 -5.90 1.42
CA HIS A 175 1.36 -6.82 0.68
C HIS A 175 0.87 -7.00 -0.77
N CYS A 176 -0.43 -7.27 -0.97
CA CYS A 176 -1.02 -7.38 -2.30
C CYS A 176 -0.88 -6.08 -3.11
N TRP A 177 -1.03 -4.93 -2.45
CA TRP A 177 -0.82 -3.63 -3.08
C TRP A 177 0.62 -3.45 -3.56
N LEU A 178 1.59 -3.68 -2.66
CA LEU A 178 3.03 -3.57 -2.92
C LEU A 178 3.42 -4.45 -4.11
N PHE A 179 3.01 -5.71 -4.06
CA PHE A 179 3.29 -6.69 -5.10
C PHE A 179 2.72 -6.29 -6.47
N GLY A 180 1.53 -5.68 -6.48
CA GLY A 180 0.92 -5.12 -7.68
C GLY A 180 1.70 -3.92 -8.25
N GLN A 181 2.24 -3.06 -7.40
CA GLN A 181 3.08 -1.93 -7.82
C GLN A 181 4.45 -2.42 -8.33
N GLU A 182 5.10 -3.33 -7.62
CA GLU A 182 6.39 -3.92 -8.00
C GLU A 182 6.30 -4.64 -9.35
N GLU A 183 5.24 -5.43 -9.57
CA GLU A 183 4.96 -6.02 -10.89
C GLU A 183 4.76 -4.94 -11.95
N GLY A 184 4.06 -3.85 -11.60
CA GLY A 184 3.87 -2.70 -12.48
C GLY A 184 5.19 -2.02 -12.86
N LEU A 185 6.13 -1.88 -11.92
CA LEU A 185 7.47 -1.33 -12.16
C LEU A 185 8.26 -2.24 -13.10
N ARG A 186 8.34 -3.54 -12.78
CA ARG A 186 9.04 -4.55 -13.58
C ARG A 186 8.52 -4.62 -15.02
N LEU A 187 7.20 -4.50 -15.19
CA LEU A 187 6.58 -4.52 -16.52
C LEU A 187 6.60 -3.17 -17.22
N GLY A 188 7.09 -2.09 -16.60
CA GLY A 188 7.07 -0.75 -17.17
C GLY A 188 5.65 -0.16 -17.32
N ARG A 189 4.67 -0.57 -16.50
CA ARG A 189 3.29 -0.04 -16.55
C ARG A 189 3.22 1.46 -16.26
N PHE A 190 4.23 2.00 -15.57
CA PHE A 190 4.32 3.41 -15.19
C PHE A 190 5.13 4.27 -16.18
N SER A 191 5.60 3.71 -17.30
CA SER A 191 6.30 4.46 -18.34
C SER A 191 5.39 5.54 -18.97
N PRO A 192 5.89 6.74 -19.29
CA PRO A 192 5.12 7.79 -19.96
C PRO A 192 4.43 7.30 -21.24
N GLU A 193 5.08 6.47 -22.05
CA GLU A 193 4.56 6.00 -23.33
C GLU A 193 3.30 5.15 -23.16
N ARG A 194 3.30 4.25 -22.16
CA ARG A 194 2.11 3.43 -21.86
C ARG A 194 0.98 4.25 -21.25
N ARG A 195 1.28 5.26 -20.44
CA ARG A 195 0.27 6.19 -19.90
C ARG A 195 -0.44 6.93 -21.03
N GLU A 196 0.32 7.43 -22.00
CA GLU A 196 -0.23 8.12 -23.18
C GLU A 196 -1.03 7.17 -24.09
N LYS A 197 -0.54 5.95 -24.34
CA LYS A 197 -1.31 4.93 -25.09
C LYS A 197 -2.65 4.61 -24.39
N LYS A 198 -2.66 4.50 -23.06
CA LYS A 198 -3.88 4.23 -22.28
C LYS A 198 -4.87 5.40 -22.33
N LYS A 199 -4.39 6.66 -22.22
CA LYS A 199 -5.22 7.86 -22.38
C LYS A 199 -5.87 7.90 -23.77
N LYS A 200 -5.07 7.71 -24.83
CA LYS A 200 -5.57 7.67 -26.22
C LYS A 200 -6.61 6.57 -26.43
N SER A 201 -6.38 5.38 -25.86
CA SER A 201 -7.34 4.27 -25.93
C SER A 201 -8.66 4.59 -25.22
N ARG A 202 -8.62 5.15 -24.00
CA ARG A 202 -9.82 5.59 -23.27
C ARG A 202 -10.60 6.66 -24.02
N PHE A 203 -9.89 7.66 -24.57
CA PHE A 203 -10.52 8.69 -25.38
C PHE A 203 -11.24 8.10 -26.60
N ARG A 204 -10.60 7.17 -27.32
CA ARG A 204 -11.23 6.47 -28.45
C ARG A 204 -12.49 5.69 -28.05
N LEU A 205 -12.47 5.01 -26.91
CA LEU A 205 -13.64 4.29 -26.40
C LEU A 205 -14.78 5.24 -26.04
N GLN A 206 -14.46 6.37 -25.40
CA GLN A 206 -15.44 7.38 -25.02
C GLN A 206 -16.09 8.01 -26.26
N VAL A 207 -15.29 8.41 -27.26
CA VAL A 207 -15.79 8.92 -28.55
C VAL A 207 -16.68 7.87 -29.24
N ARG A 208 -16.25 6.60 -29.27
CA ARG A 208 -17.05 5.52 -29.87
C ARG A 208 -18.38 5.29 -29.16
N ASN A 209 -18.44 5.47 -27.84
CA ASN A 209 -19.69 5.34 -27.09
C ASN A 209 -20.60 6.56 -27.27
N PHE A 210 -20.03 7.76 -27.50
CA PHE A 210 -20.79 8.97 -27.83
C PHE A 210 -21.39 8.92 -29.25
N LEU A 211 -20.70 8.32 -30.22
CA LEU A 211 -21.17 8.18 -31.61
C LEU A 211 -22.16 7.01 -31.83
N LYS A 212 -22.56 6.31 -30.77
CA LYS A 212 -23.52 5.20 -30.82
C LYS A 212 -24.92 5.60 -30.32
N PHE A 213 -25.13 6.89 -30.06
CA PHE A 213 -26.42 7.54 -29.91
C PHE A 213 -26.66 8.44 -31.12
#